data_AF-A0A2N7QG74-F1
#
_entry.id   AF-A0A2N7QG74-F1
#
_cell.length_a   1.000
_cell.length_b   1.000
_cell.length_c   1.000
_cell.angle_alpha   90.00
_cell.angle_beta   90.00
_cell.angle_gamma   90.00
#
_symmetry.space_group_name_H-M   'P 1'
#
loop_
_entity.id
_entity.type
_entity.pdbx_description
1 polymer ?
#
loop_
_entity_poly.entity_id
_entity_poly.type
_entity_poly.pdbx_seq_one_letter_code
_entity_poly.pdbx_strand_id
1 'polypeptide(L)'
;MPINQFKVFSGTANPELAQKICNYLNIPLGECTIRRFSDGEIFVEIKENIRGADVFIIQPTCPPVNEHLMELLIMIDAARRASARRITAVVPYYGYARQDRKTAPRTPI
;
A
#
# COMPACT_ATOMS: atom_id res chain seq x y z
N MET A 1 -15.95 -8.03 22.75
CA MET A 1 -15.57 -8.12 21.32
C MET A 1 -14.06 -8.27 21.27
N PRO A 2 -13.47 -9.23 20.53
CA PRO A 2 -12.02 -9.27 20.45
C PRO A 2 -11.54 -7.96 19.84
N ILE A 3 -10.40 -7.45 20.32
CA ILE A 3 -9.73 -6.27 19.77
C ILE A 3 -9.67 -6.45 18.26
N ASN A 4 -10.26 -5.52 17.50
CA ASN A 4 -10.08 -5.45 16.05
C ASN A 4 -8.57 -5.36 15.80
N GLN A 5 -7.95 -6.48 15.44
CA GLN A 5 -6.51 -6.54 15.21
C GLN A 5 -6.26 -5.84 13.89
N PHE A 6 -5.78 -4.60 13.95
CA PHE A 6 -5.35 -3.89 12.76
C PHE A 6 -3.92 -4.31 12.42
N LYS A 7 -3.62 -4.34 11.13
CA LYS A 7 -2.31 -4.73 10.58
C LYS A 7 -1.82 -3.62 9.66
N VAL A 8 -0.55 -3.27 9.78
CA VAL A 8 0.09 -2.25 8.94
C VAL A 8 1.10 -2.93 8.04
N PHE A 9 1.02 -2.69 6.74
CA PHE A 9 1.99 -3.14 5.75
C PHE A 9 2.62 -1.93 5.06
N SER A 10 3.82 -2.12 4.52
CA SER A 10 4.52 -1.11 3.73
C SER A 10 4.73 -1.62 2.31
N GLY A 11 4.52 -0.76 1.33
CA GLY A 11 5.16 -0.95 0.03
C GLY A 11 6.64 -0.54 0.08
N THR A 12 7.28 -0.54 -1.07
CA THR A 12 8.71 -0.28 -1.26
C THR A 12 9.07 1.20 -1.33
N ALA A 13 8.09 2.09 -1.51
CA ALA A 13 8.36 3.50 -1.77
C ALA A 13 8.97 4.25 -0.57
N ASN A 14 8.60 3.86 0.66
CA ASN A 14 9.17 4.44 1.88
C ASN A 14 9.00 3.50 3.11
N PRO A 15 9.74 2.39 3.18
CA PRO A 15 9.67 1.46 4.31
C PRO A 15 10.12 2.09 5.64
N GLU A 16 11.04 3.06 5.60
CA GLU A 16 11.51 3.76 6.80
C GLU A 16 10.38 4.52 7.49
N LEU A 17 9.54 5.24 6.73
CA LEU A 17 8.38 5.94 7.27
C LEU A 17 7.36 4.97 7.86
N ALA A 18 7.09 3.85 7.17
CA ALA A 18 6.19 2.83 7.69
C ALA A 18 6.69 2.24 9.01
N GLN A 19 7.99 1.96 9.11
CA GLN A 19 8.60 1.48 10.35
C GLN A 19 8.49 2.51 11.47
N LYS A 20 8.73 3.80 11.20
CA LYS A 20 8.57 4.89 12.18
C LYS A 20 7.13 4.98 12.69
N ILE A 21 6.13 4.83 11.80
CA ILE A 21 4.71 4.82 12.18
C ILE A 21 4.39 3.60 13.06
N CYS A 22 4.83 2.40 12.69
CA CYS A 22 4.66 1.19 13.49
C CYS A 22 5.31 1.30 14.88
N ASN A 23 6.54 1.84 14.95
CA ASN A 23 7.25 2.09 16.21
C ASN A 23 6.48 3.07 17.09
N TYR A 24 5.96 4.16 16.53
CA TYR A 24 5.14 5.14 17.26
C TYR A 24 3.84 4.52 17.82
N LEU A 25 3.24 3.59 17.07
CA LEU A 25 2.02 2.87 17.47
C LEU A 25 2.29 1.65 18.38
N ASN A 26 3.56 1.33 18.69
CA ASN A 26 3.97 0.15 19.43
C ASN A 26 3.43 -1.17 18.85
N ILE A 27 3.45 -1.30 17.52
CA ILE A 27 3.07 -2.54 16.81
C ILE A 27 4.17 -2.97 15.85
N PRO A 28 4.31 -4.27 15.54
CA PRO A 28 5.20 -4.71 14.48
C PRO A 28 4.67 -4.29 13.10
N LEU A 29 5.59 -4.05 12.17
CA LEU A 29 5.24 -3.96 10.75
C LEU A 29 4.90 -5.36 10.25
N GLY A 30 3.79 -5.48 9.51
CA GLY A 30 3.31 -6.74 8.97
C GLY A 30 4.26 -7.31 7.94
N GLU A 31 4.35 -8.64 7.87
CA GLU A 31 5.28 -9.31 6.99
C GLU A 31 4.68 -9.48 5.58
N CYS A 32 5.33 -8.89 4.58
CA CYS A 32 5.02 -9.10 3.18
C CYS A 32 6.30 -9.23 2.35
N THR A 33 6.22 -10.00 1.26
CA THR A 33 7.28 -10.08 0.26
C THR A 33 6.84 -9.34 -0.98
N ILE A 34 7.66 -8.37 -1.39
CA ILE A 34 7.48 -7.62 -2.63
C ILE A 34 8.76 -7.80 -3.43
N ARG A 35 8.62 -8.29 -4.67
CA ARG A 35 9.75 -8.47 -5.60
C ARG A 35 9.32 -8.17 -7.01
N ARG A 36 10.30 -7.99 -7.89
CA ARG A 36 10.08 -7.81 -9.33
C ARG A 36 10.50 -9.07 -10.08
N PHE A 37 9.69 -9.48 -11.05
CA PHE A 37 10.07 -10.47 -12.03
C PHE A 37 11.06 -9.87 -13.04
N SER A 38 11.69 -10.71 -13.86
CA SER A 38 12.71 -10.27 -14.83
C SER A 38 12.19 -9.32 -15.90
N ASP A 39 10.88 -9.33 -16.15
CA ASP A 39 10.17 -8.45 -17.07
C ASP A 39 9.62 -7.17 -16.41
N GLY A 40 9.85 -7.00 -15.10
CA GLY A 40 9.42 -5.83 -14.32
C GLY A 40 8.06 -5.96 -13.65
N GLU A 41 7.33 -7.08 -13.84
CA GLU A 41 6.08 -7.33 -13.14
C GLU A 41 6.27 -7.41 -11.62
N ILE A 42 5.27 -6.94 -10.86
CA ILE A 42 5.33 -6.87 -9.40
C ILE A 42 4.67 -8.10 -8.80
N PHE A 43 5.43 -8.83 -7.99
CA PHE A 43 4.91 -9.90 -7.14
C PHE A 43 4.72 -9.38 -5.72
N VAL A 44 3.56 -9.65 -5.13
CA VAL A 44 3.25 -9.37 -3.73
C VAL A 44 2.71 -10.63 -3.07
N GLU A 45 3.23 -10.94 -1.88
CA GLU A 45 2.74 -12.00 -1.01
C GLU A 45 2.63 -11.48 0.43
N ILE A 46 1.44 -11.59 1.02
CA ILE A 46 1.21 -11.28 2.44
C ILE A 46 1.50 -12.56 3.23
N LYS A 47 2.45 -12.50 4.17
CA LYS A 47 2.97 -13.68 4.88
C LYS A 47 2.26 -13.97 6.21
N GLU A 48 1.25 -13.19 6.54
CA GLU A 48 0.48 -13.32 7.77
C GLU A 48 -1.01 -13.53 7.49
N ASN A 49 -1.71 -14.16 8.44
CA ASN A 49 -3.17 -14.24 8.37
C ASN A 49 -3.79 -12.87 8.66
N ILE A 50 -4.50 -12.33 7.68
CA ILE A 50 -5.20 -11.04 7.75
C ILE A 50 -6.72 -11.16 7.58
N ARG A 51 -7.27 -12.38 7.63
CA ARG A 51 -8.71 -12.61 7.48
C ARG A 51 -9.48 -11.87 8.59
N GLY A 52 -10.40 -10.99 8.21
CA GLY A 52 -11.20 -10.20 9.14
C GLY A 52 -10.47 -9.00 9.78
N ALA A 53 -9.19 -8.78 9.46
CA ALA A 53 -8.40 -7.67 10.00
C ALA A 53 -8.72 -6.33 9.32
N ASP A 54 -8.48 -5.23 10.03
CA ASP A 54 -8.37 -3.89 9.44
C ASP A 54 -6.93 -3.70 8.92
N VAL A 55 -6.76 -3.67 7.61
CA VAL A 55 -5.45 -3.55 6.97
C VAL A 55 -5.17 -2.10 6.59
N PHE A 56 -3.98 -1.60 6.93
CA PHE A 56 -3.46 -0.31 6.53
C PHE A 56 -2.22 -0.54 5.66
N ILE A 57 -2.19 0.04 4.46
CA ILE A 57 -1.06 -0.08 3.53
C ILE A 57 -0.43 1.30 3.38
N ILE A 58 0.81 1.46 3.85
CA ILE A 58 1.59 2.68 3.72
C ILE A 58 2.36 2.60 2.42
N GLN A 59 1.98 3.43 1.45
CA GLN A 59 2.66 3.50 0.17
C GLN A 59 2.50 4.91 -0.45
N PRO A 60 3.51 5.78 -0.30
CA PRO A 60 3.61 6.98 -1.12
C PRO A 60 3.66 6.62 -2.61
N THR A 61 3.04 7.41 -3.47
CA THR A 61 3.13 7.29 -4.94
C THR A 61 4.14 8.29 -5.50
N CYS A 62 5.34 8.35 -4.88
CA CYS A 62 6.48 9.18 -5.33
C CYS A 62 7.24 8.50 -6.48
N PRO A 63 8.20 9.17 -7.15
CA PRO A 63 9.00 8.55 -8.23
C PRO A 63 9.71 7.26 -7.79
N PRO A 64 9.65 6.16 -8.58
CA PRO A 64 8.88 5.98 -9.82
C PRO A 64 7.36 5.83 -9.58
N VAL A 65 6.59 6.85 -10.00
CA VAL A 65 5.18 7.04 -9.60
C VAL A 65 4.29 5.86 -10.00
N ASN A 66 4.38 5.43 -11.26
CA ASN A 66 3.53 4.37 -11.80
C ASN A 66 3.81 3.02 -11.16
N GLU A 67 5.08 2.74 -10.85
CA GLU A 67 5.46 1.49 -10.21
C GLU A 67 4.95 1.44 -8.78
N HIS A 68 5.11 2.52 -8.01
CA HIS A 68 4.59 2.57 -6.64
C HIS A 68 3.06 2.56 -6.60
N LEU A 69 2.39 3.17 -7.58
CA LEU A 69 0.94 3.09 -7.75
C LEU A 69 0.49 1.66 -8.06
N MET A 70 1.13 1.00 -9.03
CA MET A 70 0.80 -0.40 -9.37
C MET A 70 1.07 -1.34 -8.20
N GLU A 71 2.17 -1.14 -7.48
CA GLU A 71 2.48 -1.90 -6.28
C GLU A 71 1.40 -1.76 -5.20
N LEU A 72 0.92 -0.52 -4.93
CA LEU A 72 -0.19 -0.27 -4.01
C LEU A 72 -1.44 -1.04 -4.43
N LEU A 73 -1.82 -0.96 -5.72
CA LEU A 73 -3.00 -1.63 -6.23
C LEU A 73 -2.91 -3.16 -6.10
N ILE A 74 -1.74 -3.74 -6.36
CA ILE A 74 -1.48 -5.17 -6.22
C ILE A 74 -1.51 -5.60 -4.74
N MET A 75 -0.94 -4.80 -3.83
CA MET A 75 -1.04 -5.04 -2.39
C MET A 75 -2.50 -5.00 -1.89
N ILE A 76 -3.29 -4.05 -2.38
CA ILE A 76 -4.74 -3.96 -2.06
C ILE A 76 -5.48 -5.19 -2.57
N ASP A 77 -5.19 -5.66 -3.80
CA ASP A 77 -5.81 -6.87 -4.34
C ASP A 77 -5.44 -8.11 -3.51
N ALA A 78 -4.16 -8.28 -3.15
CA ALA A 78 -3.69 -9.36 -2.29
C ALA A 78 -4.42 -9.36 -0.93
N ALA A 79 -4.53 -8.19 -0.28
CA ALA A 79 -5.24 -8.05 0.99
C ALA A 79 -6.75 -8.36 0.88
N ARG A 80 -7.37 -7.93 -0.23
CA ARG A 80 -8.80 -8.20 -0.51
C ARG A 80 -9.05 -9.69 -0.68
N ARG A 81 -8.21 -10.38 -1.47
CA ARG A 81 -8.33 -11.83 -1.71
C ARG A 81 -8.02 -12.65 -0.46
N ALA A 82 -7.15 -12.15 0.41
CA ALA A 82 -6.91 -12.71 1.74
C ALA A 82 -8.04 -12.45 2.76
N SER A 83 -9.16 -11.85 2.32
CA SER A 83 -10.36 -11.60 3.14
C SER A 83 -10.16 -10.61 4.29
N ALA A 84 -9.34 -9.58 4.09
CA ALA A 84 -9.30 -8.43 4.99
C ALA A 84 -10.71 -7.81 5.14
N ARG A 85 -11.08 -7.39 6.35
CA ARG A 85 -12.38 -6.74 6.61
C ARG A 85 -12.44 -5.33 6.04
N ARG A 86 -11.33 -4.59 6.15
CA ARG A 86 -11.17 -3.23 5.64
C ARG A 86 -9.75 -3.08 5.13
N ILE A 87 -9.58 -2.29 4.08
CA ILE A 87 -8.29 -1.94 3.54
C ILE A 87 -8.23 -0.41 3.45
N THR A 88 -7.25 0.20 4.10
CA THR A 88 -7.03 1.64 4.14
C THR A 88 -5.68 1.94 3.49
N ALA A 89 -5.69 2.61 2.35
CA ALA A 89 -4.46 3.11 1.74
C ALA A 89 -4.02 4.39 2.45
N VAL A 90 -2.81 4.39 3.01
CA VAL A 90 -2.16 5.55 3.58
C VAL A 90 -1.13 6.02 2.57
N VAL A 91 -1.40 7.15 1.91
CA VAL A 91 -0.60 7.67 0.78
C VAL A 91 -0.01 9.04 1.17
N PRO A 92 1.12 9.10 1.90
CA PRO A 92 1.70 10.36 2.40
C PRO A 92 2.05 11.38 1.31
N TYR A 93 2.43 10.89 0.13
CA TYR A 93 2.61 11.69 -1.08
C TYR A 93 1.72 11.12 -2.18
N TYR A 94 0.77 11.92 -2.65
CA TYR A 94 -0.17 11.54 -3.71
C TYR A 94 0.37 11.99 -5.07
N GLY A 95 1.04 11.06 -5.78
CA GLY A 95 1.42 11.23 -7.17
C GLY A 95 0.21 11.55 -8.04
N TYR A 96 0.44 12.22 -9.17
CA TYR A 96 -0.62 12.74 -10.04
C TYR A 96 -1.54 13.81 -9.42
N ALA A 97 -1.38 14.20 -8.15
CA ALA A 97 -2.23 15.20 -7.50
C ALA A 97 -2.29 16.57 -8.20
N ARG A 98 -1.30 16.91 -9.05
CA ARG A 98 -1.28 18.17 -9.80
C ARG A 98 -2.21 18.14 -11.03
N GLN A 99 -2.64 16.96 -11.47
CA GLN A 99 -3.54 16.76 -12.61
C GLN A 99 -5.00 16.64 -12.12
N ASP A 100 -5.43 17.56 -11.25
CA ASP A 100 -6.74 17.55 -10.59
C ASP A 100 -7.87 18.17 -11.43
N ARG A 101 -7.51 18.86 -12.52
CA ARG A 101 -8.45 19.51 -13.43
C ARG A 101 -8.00 19.42 -14.88
N LYS A 102 -8.95 19.54 -15.80
CA LYS A 102 -8.66 19.68 -17.23
C LYS A 102 -8.17 21.09 -17.53
N THR A 103 -6.87 21.25 -17.72
CA THR A 103 -6.24 22.51 -18.14
C THR A 103 -6.19 22.68 -19.66
N ALA A 104 -6.37 21.60 -20.43
CA ALA A 104 -6.43 21.62 -21.89
C ALA A 104 -7.42 20.59 -22.46
N PRO A 105 -7.89 20.74 -23.71
CA PRO A 105 -8.72 19.73 -24.37
C PRO A 105 -7.98 18.38 -24.45
N ARG A 106 -8.71 17.28 -24.22
CA ARG A 106 -8.20 15.90 -24.35
C ARG A 106 -7.12 15.50 -23.32
N THR A 107 -7.01 16.18 -22.18
CA THR A 107 -6.16 15.74 -21.05
C THR A 107 -6.94 14.86 -20.06
N PRO A 108 -6.27 13.89 -19.40
CA PRO A 108 -6.87 13.11 -18.32
C PRO A 108 -7.07 13.96 -17.05
N ILE A 109 -7.82 13.40 -16.11
CA ILE A 109 -7.86 13.77 -14.69
C ILE A 109 -7.38 12.53 -13.94
#